data_AF-H2C4W7-F1
#
_entry.id   AF-H2C4W7-F1
#
_cell.length_a   1.000
_cell.length_b   1.000
_cell.length_c   1.000
_cell.angle_alpha   90.00
_cell.angle_beta   90.00
_cell.angle_gamma   90.00
#
_symmetry.space_group_name_H-M   'P 1'
#
loop_
_entity.id
_entity.type
_entity.pdbx_description
1 polymer ?
#
loop_
_entity_poly.entity_id
_entity_poly.type
_entity_poly.pdbx_seq_one_letter_code
_entity_poly.pdbx_strand_id
1 'polypeptide(L)'
;MKKKVVLVGLVIILLGVVMAFIGFSEVTPYVMVYSGNLPPGQSVVKELRPGLDSVALTFNSSYPLRVVVDGGTLLKQESLSGSMSLVLNGSSPVLSIENNGTSVVKFTVASTSITSMTEFGGVLFIVGALVSFIGLAILIYGLIRRS
;
A
#
# COMPACT_ATOMS: atom_id res chain seq x y z
N MET A 1 30.32 12.68 28.15
CA MET A 1 28.93 12.15 28.07
C MET A 1 28.19 12.59 26.81
N LYS A 2 28.36 13.84 26.33
CA LYS A 2 27.63 14.41 25.18
C LYS A 2 27.82 13.71 23.82
N LYS A 3 29.07 13.39 23.43
CA LYS A 3 29.36 12.61 22.20
C LYS A 3 28.72 11.21 22.22
N LYS A 4 28.55 10.62 23.41
CA LYS A 4 27.91 9.31 23.57
C LYS A 4 26.40 9.38 23.29
N VAL A 5 25.72 10.47 23.66
CA VAL A 5 24.28 10.66 23.39
C VAL A 5 24.01 10.83 21.90
N VAL A 6 24.80 11.64 21.20
CA VAL A 6 24.68 11.81 19.74
C VAL A 6 24.95 10.49 19.01
N LEU A 7 25.99 9.74 19.44
CA LEU A 7 26.29 8.44 18.88
C LEU A 7 25.15 7.43 19.09
N VAL A 8 24.57 7.39 20.29
CA VAL A 8 23.41 6.53 20.60
C VAL A 8 22.21 6.89 19.72
N GLY A 9 21.88 8.18 19.58
CA GLY A 9 20.80 8.61 18.68
C GLY A 9 21.02 8.15 17.24
N LEU A 10 22.24 8.29 16.73
CA LEU A 10 22.59 7.86 15.37
C LEU A 10 22.46 6.35 15.18
N VAL A 11 22.90 5.55 16.16
CA VAL A 11 22.76 4.08 16.13
C VAL A 11 21.29 3.67 16.12
N ILE A 12 20.45 4.31 16.95
CA ILE A 12 19.01 4.03 17.01
C ILE A 12 18.33 4.37 15.68
N ILE A 13 18.67 5.52 15.07
CA ILE A 13 18.16 5.88 13.73
C ILE A 13 18.53 4.80 12.72
N LEU A 14 19.80 4.39 12.70
CA LEU A 14 20.27 3.41 11.72
C LEU A 14 19.57 2.06 11.86
N LEU A 15 19.37 1.59 13.10
CA LEU A 15 18.59 0.38 13.38
C LEU A 15 17.14 0.51 12.90
N GLY A 16 16.48 1.62 13.21
CA GLY A 16 15.11 1.86 12.77
C GLY A 16 14.97 1.90 11.25
N VAL A 17 15.90 2.56 10.55
CA VAL A 17 15.91 2.65 9.09
C VAL A 17 16.13 1.28 8.45
N VAL A 18 17.04 0.47 8.99
CA VAL A 18 17.27 -0.91 8.49
C VAL A 18 16.02 -1.77 8.67
N MET A 19 15.38 -1.73 9.84
CA MET A 19 14.12 -2.45 10.06
C MET A 19 13.03 -1.99 9.10
N ALA A 20 12.89 -0.67 8.91
CA ALA A 20 11.92 -0.12 7.98
C ALA A 20 12.17 -0.59 6.54
N PHE A 21 13.43 -0.55 6.11
CA PHE A 21 13.83 -1.00 4.78
C PHE A 21 13.53 -2.49 4.56
N ILE A 22 13.87 -3.35 5.54
CA ILE A 22 13.55 -4.79 5.47
C ILE A 22 12.04 -4.99 5.37
N GLY A 23 11.26 -4.34 6.26
CA GLY A 23 9.80 -4.45 6.25
C GLY A 23 9.18 -4.02 4.91
N PHE A 24 9.65 -2.93 4.33
CA PHE A 24 9.21 -2.47 3.01
C PHE A 24 9.58 -3.44 1.89
N SER A 25 10.80 -3.98 1.90
CA SER A 25 11.28 -4.94 0.90
C SER A 25 10.46 -6.24 0.91
N GLU A 26 9.99 -6.67 2.08
CA GLU A 26 9.13 -7.85 2.22
C GLU A 26 7.70 -7.62 1.72
N VAL A 27 7.15 -6.40 1.86
CA VAL A 27 5.78 -6.09 1.40
C VAL A 27 5.70 -5.85 -0.10
N THR A 28 6.73 -5.22 -0.68
CA THR A 28 6.72 -4.75 -2.08
C THR A 28 6.33 -5.81 -3.11
N PRO A 29 6.80 -7.07 -3.05
CA PRO A 29 6.41 -8.11 -4.01
C PRO A 29 4.92 -8.45 -4.03
N TYR A 30 4.21 -8.15 -2.95
CA TYR A 30 2.79 -8.43 -2.78
C TYR A 30 1.89 -7.25 -3.16
N VAL A 31 2.47 -6.12 -3.57
CA VAL A 31 1.76 -4.95 -4.05
C VAL A 31 1.87 -4.89 -5.58
N MET A 32 0.73 -4.84 -6.26
CA MET A 32 0.65 -4.61 -7.69
C MET A 32 -0.07 -3.29 -7.92
N VAL A 33 0.55 -2.40 -8.69
CA VAL A 33 -0.07 -1.14 -9.11
C VAL A 33 -0.13 -1.11 -10.62
N TYR A 34 -1.31 -0.82 -11.16
CA TYR A 34 -1.55 -0.67 -12.57
C TYR A 34 -2.40 0.56 -12.84
N SER A 35 -1.99 1.37 -13.81
CA SER A 35 -2.76 2.53 -14.24
C SER A 35 -2.95 2.50 -15.75
N GLY A 36 -4.05 3.09 -16.21
CA GLY A 36 -4.36 3.14 -17.63
C GLY A 36 -5.48 4.10 -17.97
N ASN A 37 -5.74 4.21 -19.26
CA ASN A 37 -6.92 4.89 -19.80
C ASN A 37 -7.89 3.82 -20.29
N LEU A 38 -9.17 3.99 -19.98
CA LEU A 38 -10.24 3.09 -20.37
C LEU A 38 -11.25 3.85 -21.22
N PRO A 39 -11.26 3.65 -22.55
CA PRO A 39 -12.28 4.19 -23.44
C PRO A 39 -13.70 3.70 -23.07
N PRO A 40 -14.75 4.42 -23.50
CA PRO A 40 -16.14 3.99 -23.32
C PRO A 40 -16.40 2.58 -23.86
N GLY A 41 -17.10 1.76 -23.08
CA GLY A 41 -17.45 0.39 -23.43
C GLY A 41 -16.29 -0.62 -23.43
N GLN A 42 -15.08 -0.20 -23.05
CA GLN A 42 -13.95 -1.11 -22.91
C GLN A 42 -13.82 -1.61 -21.46
N SER A 43 -13.28 -2.82 -21.34
CA SER A 43 -12.91 -3.42 -20.07
C SER A 43 -11.43 -3.76 -20.02
N VAL A 44 -10.87 -3.73 -18.82
CA VAL A 44 -9.57 -4.29 -18.49
C VAL A 44 -9.77 -5.42 -17.52
N VAL A 45 -9.01 -6.50 -17.70
CA VAL A 45 -9.01 -7.64 -16.81
C VAL A 45 -7.67 -7.71 -16.09
N LYS A 46 -7.71 -7.94 -14.77
CA LYS A 46 -6.53 -8.10 -13.93
C LYS A 46 -6.67 -9.32 -13.06
N GLU A 47 -5.73 -10.24 -13.24
CA GLU A 47 -5.56 -11.38 -12.35
C GLU A 47 -4.95 -10.90 -11.04
N LEU A 48 -5.56 -11.34 -9.94
CA LEU A 48 -5.08 -11.10 -8.59
C LEU A 48 -4.41 -12.36 -8.06
N ARG A 49 -3.66 -12.23 -6.96
CA ARG A 49 -2.97 -13.38 -6.40
C ARG A 49 -4.00 -14.28 -5.68
N PRO A 50 -3.71 -15.58 -5.53
CA PRO A 50 -4.52 -16.43 -4.67
C PRO A 50 -4.49 -15.95 -3.21
N GLY A 51 -5.62 -16.08 -2.52
CA GLY A 51 -5.80 -15.73 -1.11
C GLY A 51 -6.63 -14.47 -0.92
N LEU A 52 -6.36 -13.77 0.17
CA LEU A 52 -7.03 -12.54 0.55
C LEU A 52 -6.32 -11.35 -0.11
N ASP A 53 -7.05 -10.55 -0.87
CA ASP A 53 -6.53 -9.32 -1.49
C ASP A 53 -7.35 -8.10 -1.03
N SER A 54 -6.64 -6.99 -0.84
CA SER A 54 -7.22 -5.66 -0.74
C SER A 54 -6.94 -4.91 -2.04
N VAL A 55 -7.98 -4.43 -2.70
CA VAL A 55 -7.91 -3.72 -3.97
C VAL A 55 -8.45 -2.31 -3.80
N ALA A 56 -7.64 -1.32 -4.14
CA ALA A 56 -8.04 0.07 -4.26
C ALA A 56 -8.05 0.47 -5.74
N LEU A 57 -9.23 0.83 -6.24
CA LEU A 57 -9.46 1.39 -7.56
C LEU A 57 -9.72 2.89 -7.41
N THR A 58 -8.98 3.72 -8.13
CA THR A 58 -9.21 5.18 -8.22
C THR A 58 -9.44 5.55 -9.67
N PHE A 59 -10.36 6.46 -9.95
CA PHE A 59 -10.69 6.89 -11.30
C PHE A 59 -11.12 8.36 -11.34
N ASN A 60 -10.82 9.04 -12.44
CA ASN A 60 -11.10 10.48 -12.62
C ASN A 60 -12.49 10.76 -13.23
N SER A 61 -13.51 10.01 -12.82
CA SER A 61 -14.87 10.10 -13.36
C SER A 61 -15.89 10.29 -12.24
N SER A 62 -16.91 11.12 -12.49
CA SER A 62 -18.07 11.28 -11.62
C SER A 62 -18.99 10.04 -11.63
N TYR A 63 -18.92 9.25 -12.70
CA TYR A 63 -19.64 7.99 -12.81
C TYR A 63 -18.74 6.84 -12.40
N PRO A 64 -19.21 5.92 -11.52
CA PRO A 64 -18.42 4.80 -11.07
C PRO A 64 -18.16 3.82 -12.22
N LEU A 65 -16.93 3.33 -12.32
CA LEU A 65 -16.61 2.20 -13.20
C LEU A 65 -17.36 0.95 -12.73
N ARG A 66 -17.77 0.12 -13.68
CA ARG A 66 -18.35 -1.19 -13.35
C ARG A 66 -17.23 -2.14 -13.01
N VAL A 67 -17.34 -2.80 -11.86
CA VAL A 67 -16.35 -3.76 -11.39
C VAL A 67 -17.03 -5.12 -11.22
N VAL A 68 -16.43 -6.16 -11.78
CA VAL A 68 -16.88 -7.55 -11.67
C VAL A 68 -15.72 -8.38 -11.13
N VAL A 69 -16.00 -9.22 -10.14
CA VAL A 69 -15.02 -10.13 -9.53
C VAL A 69 -15.44 -11.55 -9.87
N ASP A 70 -14.58 -12.27 -10.58
CA ASP A 70 -14.73 -13.69 -10.90
C ASP A 70 -13.68 -14.52 -10.15
N GLY A 71 -13.96 -15.80 -9.88
CA GLY A 71 -12.99 -16.71 -9.25
C GLY A 71 -12.67 -16.41 -7.77
N GLY A 72 -13.49 -15.59 -7.11
CA GLY A 72 -13.35 -15.23 -5.70
C GLY A 72 -14.67 -14.79 -5.06
N THR A 73 -14.62 -14.57 -3.75
CA THR A 73 -15.72 -14.04 -2.94
C THR A 73 -15.40 -12.60 -2.54
N LEU A 74 -16.30 -11.68 -2.86
CA LEU A 74 -16.23 -10.31 -2.38
C LEU A 74 -16.64 -10.27 -0.90
N LEU A 75 -15.70 -9.91 -0.03
CA LEU A 75 -15.93 -9.83 1.41
C LEU A 75 -16.40 -8.45 1.84
N LYS A 76 -15.86 -7.40 1.19
CA LYS A 76 -16.20 -6.01 1.49
C LYS A 76 -16.06 -5.16 0.24
N GLN A 77 -16.95 -4.19 0.08
CA GLN A 77 -16.84 -3.17 -0.95
C GLN A 77 -17.28 -1.82 -0.38
N GLU A 78 -16.46 -0.81 -0.60
CA GLU A 78 -16.78 0.58 -0.29
C GLU A 78 -16.53 1.42 -1.53
N SER A 79 -17.51 2.26 -1.88
CA SER A 79 -17.44 3.12 -3.07
C SER A 79 -17.61 4.57 -2.63
N LEU A 80 -16.70 5.42 -3.09
CA LEU A 80 -16.72 6.87 -2.90
C LEU A 80 -16.61 7.54 -4.28
N SER A 81 -16.92 8.83 -4.37
CA SER A 81 -16.76 9.55 -5.64
C SER A 81 -15.31 9.47 -6.11
N GLY A 82 -15.09 8.92 -7.31
CA GLY A 82 -13.76 8.73 -7.88
C GLY A 82 -12.91 7.60 -7.28
N SER A 83 -13.44 6.77 -6.37
CA SER A 83 -12.69 5.65 -5.80
C SER A 83 -13.57 4.48 -5.33
N MET A 84 -12.98 3.29 -5.31
CA MET A 84 -13.62 2.06 -4.83
C MET A 84 -12.56 1.22 -4.11
N SER A 85 -12.91 0.68 -2.95
CA SER A 85 -12.09 -0.26 -2.20
C SER A 85 -12.83 -1.59 -2.11
N LEU A 86 -12.12 -2.69 -2.36
CA LEU A 86 -12.66 -4.04 -2.38
C LEU A 86 -11.74 -4.92 -1.53
N VAL A 87 -12.34 -5.76 -0.70
CA VAL A 87 -11.64 -6.88 -0.06
C VAL A 87 -12.24 -8.15 -0.59
N LEU A 88 -11.41 -9.03 -1.13
CA LEU A 88 -11.83 -10.26 -1.78
C LEU A 88 -10.94 -11.42 -1.38
N ASN A 89 -11.50 -12.63 -1.43
CA ASN A 89 -10.77 -13.86 -1.16
C ASN A 89 -11.05 -14.90 -2.24
N GLY A 90 -10.03 -15.47 -2.86
CA GLY A 90 -10.22 -16.45 -3.94
C GLY A 90 -8.98 -17.26 -4.26
N SER A 91 -9.13 -18.40 -4.92
CA SER A 91 -7.99 -19.22 -5.37
C SER A 91 -7.35 -18.70 -6.65
N SER A 92 -8.11 -17.99 -7.48
CA SER A 92 -7.63 -17.29 -8.68
C SER A 92 -8.58 -16.14 -9.01
N PRO A 93 -8.60 -15.09 -8.16
CA PRO A 93 -9.54 -13.99 -8.35
C PRO A 93 -9.17 -13.16 -9.59
N VAL A 94 -10.17 -12.79 -10.36
CA VAL A 94 -10.04 -11.96 -11.55
C VAL A 94 -10.91 -10.72 -11.39
N LEU A 95 -10.29 -9.55 -11.53
CA LEU A 95 -10.95 -8.26 -11.47
C LEU A 95 -11.16 -7.72 -12.89
N SER A 96 -12.41 -7.60 -13.30
CA SER A 96 -12.79 -6.94 -14.54
C SER A 96 -13.30 -5.54 -14.23
N ILE A 97 -12.69 -4.52 -14.83
CA ILE A 97 -13.05 -3.12 -14.67
C ILE A 97 -13.50 -2.61 -16.03
N GLU A 98 -14.73 -2.13 -16.12
CA GLU A 98 -15.37 -1.68 -17.35
C GLU A 98 -15.77 -0.21 -17.23
N ASN A 99 -15.48 0.56 -18.29
CA ASN A 99 -15.98 1.92 -18.41
C ASN A 99 -17.36 1.90 -19.09
N ASN A 100 -18.40 1.97 -18.28
CA ASN A 100 -19.79 2.11 -18.70
C ASN A 100 -20.22 3.58 -18.96
N GLY A 101 -19.27 4.52 -18.95
CA GLY A 101 -19.49 5.93 -19.24
C GLY A 101 -19.36 6.26 -20.73
N THR A 102 -19.35 7.55 -21.05
CA THR A 102 -19.31 8.09 -22.43
C THR A 102 -17.99 8.78 -22.79
N SER A 103 -17.09 8.97 -21.82
CA SER A 103 -15.77 9.57 -22.01
C SER A 103 -14.66 8.63 -21.55
N VAL A 104 -13.43 8.89 -22.00
CA VAL A 104 -12.25 8.11 -21.57
C VAL A 104 -11.96 8.37 -20.10
N VAL A 105 -11.84 7.30 -19.31
CA VAL A 105 -11.56 7.38 -17.87
C VAL A 105 -10.13 6.94 -17.60
N LYS A 106 -9.38 7.74 -16.86
CA LYS A 106 -8.09 7.34 -16.28
C LYS A 106 -8.37 6.62 -14.98
N PHE A 107 -7.75 5.46 -14.80
CA PHE A 107 -7.90 4.67 -13.59
C PHE A 107 -6.55 4.15 -13.10
N THR A 108 -6.50 3.89 -11.81
CA THR A 108 -5.39 3.24 -11.11
C THR A 108 -5.97 2.15 -10.22
N VAL A 109 -5.44 0.95 -10.34
CA VAL A 109 -5.72 -0.19 -9.46
C VAL A 109 -4.44 -0.45 -8.66
N ALA A 110 -4.56 -0.48 -7.35
CA ALA A 110 -3.56 -1.02 -6.46
C ALA A 110 -4.16 -2.24 -5.78
N SER A 111 -3.53 -3.41 -5.91
CA SER A 111 -3.89 -4.60 -5.16
C SER A 111 -2.75 -5.00 -4.24
N THR A 112 -3.10 -5.41 -3.03
CA THR A 112 -2.17 -5.90 -2.03
C THR A 112 -2.65 -7.24 -1.51
N SER A 113 -1.83 -8.27 -1.69
CA SER A 113 -2.15 -9.60 -1.19
C SER A 113 -1.80 -9.72 0.28
N ILE A 114 -2.83 -9.96 1.09
CA ILE A 114 -2.74 -10.05 2.53
C ILE A 114 -2.30 -11.47 2.89
N THR A 115 -1.00 -11.58 3.18
CA THR A 115 -0.33 -12.78 3.67
C THR A 115 0.36 -12.50 4.99
N SER A 116 0.76 -13.55 5.72
CA SER A 116 1.55 -13.38 6.96
C SER A 116 2.86 -12.60 6.73
N MET A 117 3.44 -12.69 5.52
CA MET A 117 4.64 -11.93 5.17
C MET A 117 4.35 -10.43 5.00
N THR A 118 3.24 -10.06 4.36
CA THR A 118 2.85 -8.65 4.27
C THR A 118 2.48 -8.04 5.62
N GLU A 119 1.84 -8.81 6.50
CA GLU A 119 1.52 -8.37 7.86
C GLU A 119 2.81 -8.14 8.66
N PHE A 120 3.72 -9.13 8.65
CA PHE A 120 5.01 -9.02 9.31
C PHE A 120 5.84 -7.86 8.78
N GLY A 121 5.98 -7.75 7.45
CA GLY A 121 6.74 -6.67 6.81
C GLY A 121 6.13 -5.29 7.09
N GLY A 122 4.80 -5.17 7.06
CA GLY A 122 4.09 -3.93 7.40
C GLY A 122 4.31 -3.50 8.85
N VAL A 123 4.20 -4.44 9.81
CA VAL A 123 4.48 -4.17 11.22
C VAL A 123 5.93 -3.79 11.44
N LEU A 124 6.87 -4.52 10.83
CA LEU A 124 8.30 -4.23 10.90
C LEU A 124 8.63 -2.85 10.34
N PHE A 125 7.97 -2.45 9.25
CA PHE A 125 8.07 -1.10 8.69
C PHE A 125 7.64 -0.03 9.69
N ILE A 126 6.46 -0.18 10.29
CA ILE A 126 5.92 0.78 11.27
C ILE A 126 6.82 0.89 12.49
N VAL A 127 7.25 -0.25 13.06
CA VAL A 127 8.15 -0.27 14.22
C VAL A 127 9.49 0.37 13.88
N GLY A 128 10.08 0.05 12.72
CA GLY A 128 11.32 0.66 12.27
C GLY A 128 11.22 2.18 12.11
N ALA A 129 10.12 2.67 11.53
CA ALA A 129 9.86 4.10 11.41
C ALA A 129 9.76 4.78 12.78
N LEU A 130 9.02 4.20 13.73
CA LEU A 130 8.90 4.73 15.10
C LEU A 130 10.24 4.78 15.83
N VAL A 131 11.04 3.71 15.76
CA VAL A 131 12.38 3.66 16.34
C VAL A 131 13.27 4.75 15.73
N SER A 132 13.18 4.97 14.42
CA SER A 132 13.92 6.03 13.73
C SER A 132 13.56 7.43 14.26
N PHE A 133 12.27 7.70 14.47
CA PHE A 133 11.83 8.98 15.03
C PHE A 133 12.30 9.20 16.47
N ILE A 134 12.29 8.14 17.31
CA ILE A 134 12.83 8.21 18.67
C ILE A 134 14.34 8.51 18.63
N GLY A 135 15.09 7.83 17.77
CA GLY A 135 16.51 8.10 17.55
C GLY A 135 16.78 9.53 17.10
N LEU A 136 15.93 10.06 16.20
CA LEU A 136 16.01 11.45 15.73
C LEU A 136 15.77 12.45 16.86
N ALA A 137 14.77 12.22 17.72
CA ALA A 137 14.51 13.09 18.87
C ALA A 137 15.70 13.11 19.85
N ILE A 138 16.31 11.95 20.13
CA ILE A 138 17.52 11.84 20.98
C ILE A 138 18.70 12.58 20.34
N LEU A 139 18.88 12.43 19.02
CA LEU A 139 19.94 13.11 18.28
C LEU A 139 19.77 14.63 18.32
N ILE A 140 18.57 15.14 18.06
CA ILE A 140 18.24 16.57 18.14
C ILE A 140 18.50 17.10 19.55
N TYR A 141 18.02 16.41 20.59
CA TYR A 141 18.27 16.79 21.98
C TYR A 141 19.78 16.86 22.29
N GLY A 142 20.55 15.86 21.83
CA GLY A 142 21.99 15.81 22.00
C GLY A 142 22.73 16.94 21.27
N LEU A 143 22.20 17.41 20.14
CA LEU A 143 22.75 18.52 19.36
C LEU A 143 22.36 19.89 19.95
N ILE A 144 21.14 20.09 20.41
CA ILE A 144 20.68 21.38 20.99
C ILE A 144 21.40 21.67 22.31
N ARG A 145 21.54 20.68 23.19
CA ARG A 145 22.30 20.83 24.46
C ARG A 145 23.82 21.01 24.25
N ARG A 146 24.26 21.05 23.00
CA ARG A 146 25.64 21.32 22.60
C ARG A 146 25.90 22.83 22.44
N SER A 147 24.87 23.61 22.10
CA SER A 147 24.84 25.07 22.23
C SER A 147 24.59 25.47 23.69
#